data_AF-A0A949MHJ2-F1
#
_entry.id   AF-A0A949MHJ2-F1
#
_cell.length_a   1.000
_cell.length_b   1.000
_cell.length_c   1.000
_cell.angle_alpha   90.00
_cell.angle_beta   90.00
_cell.angle_gamma   90.00
#
_symmetry.space_group_name_H-M   'P 1'
#
loop_
_entity.id
_entity.type
_entity.pdbx_description
1 polymer ?
#
loop_
_entity_poly.entity_id
_entity_poly.type
_entity_poly.pdbx_seq_one_letter_code
_entity_poly.pdbx_strand_id
1 'polypeptide(L)'
;MLVVSPVLEEWVFRRGLHDALRAGRRVAQIHFMHGWVSLTNLVVALTFSAFHAFSQGWLALGVIAPALVIGAVFERNGRLKECILLHAGFNAAWITALWLRA
;
A
#
# COMPACT_ATOMS: atom_id res chain seq x y z
N MET A 1 -13.50 -4.12 7.60
CA MET A 1 -12.69 -4.50 6.43
C MET A 1 -12.63 -3.42 5.35
N LEU A 2 -13.71 -2.67 5.06
CA LEU A 2 -13.67 -1.62 4.02
C LEU A 2 -13.18 -0.23 4.49
N VAL A 3 -13.32 0.10 5.78
CA VAL A 3 -12.85 1.40 6.34
C VAL A 3 -12.01 1.20 7.60
N VAL A 4 -12.49 0.39 8.56
CA VAL A 4 -11.75 0.14 9.81
C VAL A 4 -10.40 -0.58 9.58
N SER A 5 -10.33 -1.57 8.68
CA SER A 5 -9.04 -2.23 8.42
C SER A 5 -8.10 -1.37 7.57
N PRO A 6 -8.57 -0.61 6.56
CA PRO A 6 -7.72 0.36 5.86
C PRO A 6 -7.13 1.43 6.77
N VAL A 7 -7.90 1.95 7.74
CA VAL A 7 -7.36 2.92 8.70
C VAL A 7 -6.18 2.33 9.48
N LEU A 8 -6.34 1.13 10.05
CA LEU A 8 -5.28 0.47 10.81
C LEU A 8 -4.09 0.09 9.92
N GLU A 9 -4.35 -0.49 8.76
CA GLU A 9 -3.34 -0.92 7.80
C GLU A 9 -2.52 0.27 7.32
N GLU A 10 -3.15 1.35 6.86
CA GLU A 10 -2.42 2.53 6.42
C GLU A 10 -1.64 3.17 7.58
N TRP A 11 -2.17 3.17 8.81
CA TRP A 11 -1.43 3.67 9.97
C TRP A 11 -0.18 2.83 10.24
N VAL A 12 -0.29 1.51 10.23
CA VAL A 12 0.85 0.59 10.46
C VAL A 12 1.87 0.68 9.33
N PHE A 13 1.43 0.61 8.07
CA PHE A 13 2.33 0.47 6.93
C PHE A 13 2.85 1.82 6.41
N ARG A 14 2.04 2.89 6.39
CA ARG A 14 2.50 4.22 5.94
C ARG A 14 3.08 5.02 7.09
N ARG A 15 2.33 5.23 8.17
CA ARG A 15 2.86 6.04 9.29
C ARG A 15 3.90 5.31 10.13
N GLY A 16 3.81 3.99 10.22
CA GLY A 16 4.81 3.17 10.90
C GLY A 16 5.98 2.81 9.98
N LEU A 17 5.80 1.77 9.17
CA LEU A 17 6.90 1.16 8.40
C LEU A 17 7.52 2.11 7.37
N HIS A 18 6.71 2.80 6.56
CA HIS A 18 7.21 3.68 5.51
C HIS A 18 8.02 4.85 6.11
N ASP A 19 7.48 5.56 7.11
CA ASP A 19 8.20 6.66 7.77
C ASP A 19 9.47 6.17 8.47
N ALA A 20 9.45 4.98 9.10
CA ALA A 20 10.64 4.38 9.72
C ALA A 20 11.74 4.07 8.68
N LEU A 21 11.38 3.51 7.53
CA LEU A 21 12.32 3.26 6.43
C LEU A 21 12.84 4.57 5.83
N ARG A 22 11.99 5.59 5.70
CA ARG A 22 12.37 6.90 5.16
C ARG A 22 13.30 7.69 6.09
N ALA A 23 13.22 7.46 7.41
CA ALA A 23 14.18 8.03 8.37
C ALA A 23 15.62 7.54 8.09
N GLY A 24 15.79 6.37 7.46
CA GLY A 24 17.06 5.87 6.96
C GLY A 24 17.50 6.56 5.67
N ARG A 25 18.45 7.51 5.76
CA ARG A 25 18.92 8.33 4.62
C ARG A 25 19.35 7.55 3.38
N ARG A 26 19.89 6.33 3.53
CA ARG A 26 20.36 5.49 2.40
C ARG A 26 19.21 4.89 1.60
N VAL A 27 18.14 4.44 2.26
CA VAL A 27 16.99 3.79 1.61
C VAL A 27 16.11 4.83 0.93
N ALA A 28 15.95 5.99 1.56
CA ALA A 28 15.11 7.08 1.08
C ALA A 28 15.56 7.72 -0.25
N GLN A 29 16.80 7.49 -0.68
CA GLN A 29 17.37 8.06 -1.91
C GLN A 29 17.31 7.12 -3.12
N ILE A 30 16.90 5.86 -2.92
CA ILE A 30 16.88 4.87 -4.00
C ILE A 30 15.53 4.92 -4.69
N HIS A 31 15.54 5.22 -5.98
CA HIS A 31 14.34 5.26 -6.82
C HIS A 31 14.54 4.44 -8.10
N PHE A 32 13.44 3.86 -8.57
CA PHE A 32 13.32 3.08 -9.78
C PHE A 32 12.36 3.76 -10.75
N MET A 33 12.34 3.25 -12.00
CA MET A 33 11.42 3.71 -13.05
C MET A 33 11.40 5.23 -13.19
N HIS A 34 12.57 5.87 -13.35
CA HIS A 34 12.69 7.33 -13.49
C HIS A 34 12.08 8.14 -12.33
N GLY A 35 12.18 7.64 -11.10
CA GLY A 35 11.69 8.36 -9.91
C GLY A 35 10.25 8.05 -9.51
N TRP A 36 9.54 7.20 -10.27
CA TRP A 36 8.13 6.90 -10.01
C TRP A 36 7.92 5.94 -8.83
N VAL A 37 8.90 5.09 -8.52
CA VAL A 37 8.82 4.11 -7.43
C VAL A 37 10.05 4.27 -6.54
N SER A 38 9.87 4.64 -5.27
CA SER A 38 10.97 4.59 -4.30
C SER A 38 11.19 3.16 -3.78
N LEU A 39 12.40 2.86 -3.33
CA LEU A 39 12.70 1.60 -2.65
C LEU A 39 11.86 1.45 -1.37
N THR A 40 11.64 2.53 -0.64
CA THR A 40 10.79 2.53 0.56
C THR A 40 9.37 2.06 0.22
N ASN A 41 8.75 2.64 -0.80
CA ASN A 41 7.41 2.27 -1.24
C ASN A 41 7.35 0.82 -1.72
N LEU A 42 8.36 0.37 -2.48
CA LEU A 42 8.45 -1.01 -2.93
C LEU A 42 8.52 -1.99 -1.76
N VAL A 43 9.41 -1.74 -0.78
CA VAL A 43 9.53 -2.60 0.41
C VAL A 43 8.22 -2.65 1.17
N VAL A 44 7.56 -1.50 1.40
CA VAL A 44 6.27 -1.45 2.10
C VAL A 44 5.19 -2.23 1.35
N ALA A 45 5.11 -2.10 0.03
CA ALA A 45 4.13 -2.84 -0.79
C ALA A 45 4.37 -4.35 -0.75
N LEU A 46 5.63 -4.80 -0.80
CA LEU A 46 5.99 -6.21 -0.69
C LEU A 46 5.71 -6.76 0.71
N THR A 47 6.03 -6.03 1.78
CA THR A 47 5.70 -6.43 3.16
C THR A 47 4.19 -6.51 3.37
N PHE A 48 3.44 -5.54 2.84
CA PHE A 48 1.98 -5.54 2.89
C PHE A 48 1.37 -6.75 2.19
N SER A 49 1.85 -7.08 0.98
CA SER A 49 1.44 -8.28 0.23
C SER A 49 1.82 -9.57 0.96
N ALA A 50 3.03 -9.66 1.54
CA ALA A 50 3.44 -10.81 2.33
C ALA A 50 2.53 -11.03 3.55
N PHE A 51 2.09 -9.95 4.22
CA PHE A 51 1.12 -10.06 5.32
C PHE A 51 -0.23 -10.61 4.85
N HIS A 52 -0.67 -10.25 3.65
CA HIS A 52 -1.90 -10.78 3.05
C HIS A 52 -1.76 -12.23 2.58
N ALA A 53 -0.57 -12.68 2.22
CA ALA A 53 -0.33 -14.05 1.77
C ALA A 53 -0.69 -15.09 2.85
N PHE A 54 -0.58 -14.75 4.13
CA PHE A 54 -0.96 -15.63 5.24
C PHE A 54 -2.45 -16.00 5.26
N SER A 55 -3.33 -15.13 4.73
CA SER A 55 -4.78 -15.36 4.69
C SER A 55 -5.33 -15.63 3.30
N GLN A 56 -4.65 -15.17 2.24
CA GLN A 56 -5.17 -15.19 0.87
C GLN A 56 -4.30 -15.99 -0.13
N GLY A 57 -3.16 -16.53 0.30
CA GLY A 57 -2.25 -17.26 -0.57
C GLY A 57 -1.76 -16.41 -1.75
N TRP A 58 -1.83 -16.97 -2.97
CA TRP A 58 -1.34 -16.30 -4.18
C TRP A 58 -2.12 -15.04 -4.57
N LEU A 59 -3.38 -14.90 -4.13
CA LEU A 59 -4.21 -13.72 -4.40
C LEU A 59 -3.60 -12.44 -3.79
N ALA A 60 -2.76 -12.58 -2.76
CA ALA A 60 -2.06 -11.48 -2.13
C ALA A 60 -1.11 -10.72 -3.08
N LEU A 61 -0.70 -11.31 -4.21
CA LEU A 61 0.06 -10.59 -5.23
C LEU A 61 -0.75 -9.44 -5.86
N GLY A 62 -2.08 -9.58 -5.90
CA GLY A 62 -3.00 -8.58 -6.44
C GLY A 62 -2.98 -7.25 -5.69
N VAL A 63 -2.54 -7.23 -4.42
CA VAL A 63 -2.50 -6.00 -3.61
C VAL A 63 -1.22 -5.18 -3.82
N ILE A 64 -0.20 -5.71 -4.50
CA ILE A 64 1.08 -5.02 -4.72
C ILE A 64 0.88 -3.74 -5.52
N ALA A 65 0.19 -3.81 -6.66
CA ALA A 65 -0.03 -2.64 -7.50
C ALA A 65 -0.85 -1.55 -6.79
N PRO A 66 -2.01 -1.84 -6.16
CA PRO A 66 -2.71 -0.89 -5.30
C PRO A 66 -1.81 -0.28 -4.21
N ALA A 67 -1.02 -1.10 -3.51
CA ALA A 67 -0.15 -0.63 -2.43
C ALA A 67 0.92 0.35 -2.93
N LEU A 68 1.52 0.09 -4.10
CA LEU A 68 2.48 0.99 -4.75
C LEU A 68 1.85 2.34 -5.11
N VAL A 69 0.63 2.33 -5.66
CA VAL A 69 -0.10 3.58 -6.00
C VAL A 69 -0.39 4.38 -4.73
N ILE A 70 -0.89 3.73 -3.67
CA ILE A 70 -1.17 4.38 -2.39
C ILE A 70 0.11 4.98 -1.79
N GLY A 71 1.23 4.26 -1.82
CA GLY A 71 2.49 4.77 -1.31
C GLY A 71 3.06 5.93 -2.13
N ALA A 72 2.86 5.95 -3.45
CA ALA A 72 3.25 7.09 -4.27
C ALA A 72 2.42 8.35 -3.94
N VAL A 73 1.12 8.19 -3.64
CA VAL A 73 0.28 9.30 -3.14
C VAL A 73 0.74 9.75 -1.76
N PHE A 74 1.08 8.81 -0.87
CA PHE A 74 1.60 9.13 0.46
C PHE A 74 2.90 9.94 0.38
N GLU A 75 3.83 9.57 -0.49
CA GLU A 75 5.11 10.27 -0.65
C GLU A 75 4.96 11.70 -1.16
N ARG A 76 3.96 11.94 -2.03
CA ARG A 76 3.66 13.25 -2.61
C ARG A 76 2.98 14.18 -1.62
N ASN A 77 2.00 13.66 -0.87
CA ASN A 77 1.07 14.50 -0.11
C ASN A 77 1.25 14.39 1.41
N GLY A 78 1.88 13.31 1.90
CA GLY A 78 2.10 13.03 3.33
C GLY A 78 0.82 12.79 4.14
N ARG A 79 -0.33 12.61 3.47
CA ARG A 79 -1.66 12.63 4.09
C ARG A 79 -2.26 11.24 4.16
N LEU A 80 -2.39 10.70 5.37
CA LEU A 80 -2.97 9.39 5.60
C LEU A 80 -4.43 9.28 5.14
N LYS A 81 -5.21 10.35 5.24
CA LYS A 81 -6.62 10.38 4.80
C LYS A 81 -6.77 10.01 3.32
N GLU A 82 -5.86 10.47 2.47
CA GLU A 82 -5.91 10.22 1.03
C GLU A 82 -5.56 8.75 0.73
N CYS A 83 -4.60 8.19 1.48
CA CYS A 83 -4.27 6.77 1.43
C CYS A 83 -5.44 5.89 1.85
N ILE A 84 -6.10 6.22 2.97
CA ILE A 84 -7.25 5.46 3.49
C ILE A 84 -8.40 5.48 2.49
N LEU A 85 -8.72 6.64 1.90
CA LEU A 85 -9.78 6.75 0.89
C LEU A 85 -9.46 5.94 -0.37
N LEU A 86 -8.22 6.01 -0.83
CA LEU A 86 -7.79 5.26 -2.01
C LEU A 86 -7.80 3.75 -1.77
N HIS A 87 -7.34 3.30 -0.60
CA HIS A 87 -7.40 1.90 -0.19
C HIS A 87 -8.86 1.42 -0.11
N ALA A 88 -9.73 2.15 0.57
CA ALA A 88 -11.16 1.82 0.63
C ALA A 88 -11.78 1.73 -0.78
N GLY A 89 -11.37 2.62 -1.70
CA GLY A 89 -11.75 2.58 -3.11
C GLY A 89 -11.29 1.30 -3.84
N PHE A 90 -10.04 0.87 -3.64
CA PHE A 90 -9.55 -0.39 -4.20
C PHE A 90 -10.29 -1.61 -3.63
N ASN A 91 -10.55 -1.63 -2.32
CA ASN A 91 -11.33 -2.71 -1.70
C ASN A 91 -12.76 -2.75 -2.26
N ALA A 92 -13.39 -1.59 -2.47
CA ALA A 92 -14.70 -1.50 -3.10
C ALA A 92 -14.66 -2.04 -4.54
N ALA A 93 -13.69 -1.62 -5.35
CA ALA A 93 -13.53 -2.09 -6.73
C ALA A 93 -13.31 -3.61 -6.80
N TRP A 94 -12.47 -4.16 -5.91
CA TRP A 94 -12.22 -5.60 -5.82
C TRP A 94 -13.50 -6.37 -5.47
N ILE A 95 -14.23 -5.92 -4.44
CA ILE A 95 -15.49 -6.53 -4.03
C ILE A 95 -16.49 -6.48 -5.19
N THR A 96 -16.67 -5.33 -5.84
CA THR A 96 -17.54 -5.21 -7.02
C THR A 96 -17.15 -6.17 -8.13
N ALA A 97 -15.85 -6.31 -8.43
CA ALA A 97 -15.37 -7.24 -9.45
C ALA A 97 -15.65 -8.71 -9.10
N LEU A 98 -15.63 -9.09 -7.82
CA LEU A 98 -16.03 -10.42 -7.38
C LEU A 98 -17.54 -10.64 -7.51
N TRP A 99 -18.36 -9.65 -7.13
CA TRP A 99 -19.82 -9.72 -7.27
C TRP A 99 -20.27 -9.86 -8.73
N LEU A 100 -19.60 -9.20 -9.66
CA LEU A 100 -19.91 -9.30 -11.10
C LEU A 100 -19.52 -10.64 -11.73
N ARG A 101 -18.74 -11.48 -11.02
CA ARG A 101 -18.31 -12.80 -11.47
C ARG A 101 -19.13 -13.95 -10.86
N ALA A 102 -19.98 -13.66 -9.87
CA ALA A 102 -20.86 -14.60 -9.19
C ALA A 102 -22.24 -14.64 -9.86
#